data_AF-A0A1Q9MW30-F1
#
_entry.id   AF-A0A1Q9MW30-F1
#
_cell.length_a   1.000
_cell.length_b   1.000
_cell.length_c   1.000
_cell.angle_alpha   90.00
_cell.angle_beta   90.00
_cell.angle_gamma   90.00
#
_symmetry.space_group_name_H-M   'P 1'
#
loop_
_entity.id
_entity.type
_entity.pdbx_description
1 polymer ?
#
loop_
_entity_poly.entity_id
_entity_poly.type
_entity_poly.pdbx_seq_one_letter_code
_entity_poly.pdbx_strand_id
1 'polypeptide(L)'
;MTDAQVSPAKIHLEIFVPLSTCACVYQQFLDQIFAVLHPYKHCITFQVKNGASPEADKYEIFQNTVVVNGGEKFTRATELETYLRKIFGFH
;
A
#
# COMPACT_ATOMS: atom_id res chain seq x y z
N MET A 1 -2.42 30.85 -3.48
CA MET A 1 -2.25 29.72 -4.42
C MET A 1 -1.84 28.49 -3.62
N THR A 2 -2.79 27.71 -3.11
CA THR A 2 -2.60 26.26 -2.99
C THR A 2 -3.98 25.62 -3.04
N ASP A 3 -4.29 25.13 -4.22
CA ASP A 3 -5.47 24.35 -4.53
C ASP A 3 -5.42 23.09 -3.65
N ALA A 4 -6.25 23.07 -2.61
CA ALA A 4 -6.55 21.84 -1.88
C ALA A 4 -7.34 20.96 -2.84
N GLN A 5 -6.63 20.17 -3.65
CA GLN A 5 -7.20 19.17 -4.54
C GLN A 5 -7.93 18.14 -3.69
N VAL A 6 -9.22 18.38 -3.45
CA VAL A 6 -10.19 17.39 -3.00
C VAL A 6 -10.30 16.36 -4.13
N SER A 7 -9.37 15.41 -4.13
CA SER A 7 -9.38 14.27 -5.04
C SER A 7 -10.58 13.38 -4.69
N PRO A 8 -11.31 12.82 -5.68
CA PRO A 8 -12.44 11.94 -5.42
C PRO A 8 -11.96 10.72 -4.62
N ALA A 9 -12.39 10.59 -3.37
CA ALA A 9 -12.18 9.46 -2.44
C ALA A 9 -11.08 8.46 -2.87
N LYS A 10 -9.83 8.92 -2.95
CA LYS A 10 -8.72 8.05 -3.37
C LYS A 10 -8.34 7.19 -2.17
N ILE A 11 -8.32 5.88 -2.35
CA ILE A 11 -7.86 4.97 -1.28
C ILE A 11 -6.39 5.27 -1.01
N HIS A 12 -6.04 5.44 0.27
CA HIS A 12 -4.65 5.62 0.67
C HIS A 12 -4.03 4.28 1.07
N LEU A 13 -2.87 3.96 0.49
CA LEU A 13 -2.12 2.74 0.79
C LEU A 13 -0.75 3.10 1.35
N GLU A 14 -0.42 2.57 2.52
CA GLU A 14 0.89 2.71 3.14
C GLU A 14 1.60 1.37 3.05
N ILE A 15 2.67 1.31 2.25
CA ILE A 15 3.43 0.10 2.00
C ILE A 15 4.65 0.11 2.92
N PHE A 16 4.65 -0.74 3.93
CA PHE A 16 5.75 -0.90 4.86
C PHE A 16 6.65 -2.03 4.41
N VAL A 17 7.90 -1.68 4.13
CA VAL A 17 8.97 -2.62 3.75
C VAL A 17 10.22 -2.29 4.55
N PRO A 18 11.14 -3.25 4.78
CA PRO A 18 12.38 -2.99 5.50
C PRO A 18 13.34 -2.20 4.62
N LEU A 19 13.14 -0.88 4.54
CA LEU A 19 13.98 0.04 3.76
C LEU A 19 15.43 0.07 4.27
N SER A 20 15.66 -0.38 5.51
CA SER A 20 16.98 -0.57 6.09
C SER A 20 17.76 -1.75 5.50
N THR A 21 17.11 -2.64 4.72
CA THR A 21 17.70 -3.84 4.12
C THR A 21 17.84 -3.65 2.59
N CYS A 22 18.60 -4.52 1.91
CA CYS A 22 18.69 -4.46 0.44
C CYS A 22 17.30 -4.44 -0.20
N ALA A 23 17.11 -3.57 -1.20
CA ALA A 23 15.94 -3.57 -2.07
C ALA A 23 15.61 -4.96 -2.63
N CYS A 24 16.63 -5.79 -2.88
CA CYS A 24 16.53 -7.20 -3.21
C CYS A 24 15.45 -7.97 -2.41
N VAL A 25 15.33 -7.67 -1.12
CA VAL A 25 14.48 -8.42 -0.16
C VAL A 25 13.00 -8.06 -0.30
N TYR A 26 12.68 -6.83 -0.72
CA TYR A 26 11.31 -6.34 -0.83
C TYR A 26 10.90 -5.94 -2.24
N GLN A 27 11.82 -5.92 -3.21
CA GLN A 27 11.55 -5.55 -4.60
C GLN A 27 10.49 -6.47 -5.20
N GLN A 28 10.62 -7.80 -5.03
CA GLN A 28 9.63 -8.74 -5.54
C GLN A 28 8.23 -8.50 -4.96
N PHE A 29 8.15 -8.12 -3.69
CA PHE A 29 6.89 -7.77 -3.04
C PHE A 29 6.32 -6.48 -3.63
N LEU A 30 7.13 -5.43 -3.75
CA LEU A 30 6.73 -4.17 -4.37
C LEU A 30 6.26 -4.36 -5.81
N ASP A 31 6.97 -5.13 -6.63
CA ASP A 31 6.56 -5.43 -8.01
C ASP A 31 5.17 -6.07 -8.06
N GLN A 32 4.89 -7.04 -7.19
CA GLN A 32 3.58 -7.68 -7.11
C GLN A 32 2.49 -6.70 -6.66
N ILE A 33 2.75 -5.90 -5.64
CA ILE A 33 1.81 -4.88 -5.17
C ILE A 33 1.57 -3.84 -6.26
N PHE A 34 2.62 -3.33 -6.92
CA PHE A 34 2.48 -2.36 -8.00
C PHE A 34 1.73 -2.93 -9.20
N ALA A 35 1.92 -4.20 -9.55
CA ALA A 35 1.15 -4.84 -10.60
C ALA A 35 -0.36 -4.86 -10.27
N VAL A 36 -0.72 -5.17 -9.02
CA VAL A 36 -2.11 -5.13 -8.53
C VAL A 36 -2.66 -3.71 -8.49
N LEU A 37 -1.83 -2.73 -8.13
CA LEU A 37 -2.22 -1.32 -8.01
C LEU A 37 -2.28 -0.58 -9.35
N HIS A 38 -1.52 -1.02 -10.35
CA HIS A 38 -1.43 -0.38 -11.67
C HIS A 38 -2.79 -0.10 -12.33
N PRO A 39 -3.76 -1.04 -12.39
CA PRO A 39 -5.09 -0.77 -12.95
C PRO A 39 -5.87 0.28 -12.15
N TYR A 40 -5.60 0.43 -10.86
CA TYR A 40 -6.31 1.35 -9.96
C TYR A 40 -5.56 2.67 -9.73
N LYS A 41 -4.42 2.92 -10.40
CA LYS A 41 -3.51 4.06 -10.14
C LYS A 41 -4.17 5.45 -10.14
N HIS A 42 -5.29 5.60 -10.85
CA HIS A 42 -6.04 6.86 -10.89
C HIS A 42 -6.94 7.09 -9.66
N CYS A 43 -7.27 6.01 -8.95
CA CYS A 43 -8.19 5.98 -7.82
C CYS A 43 -7.51 5.69 -6.47
N ILE A 44 -6.19 5.48 -6.47
CA ILE A 44 -5.42 5.18 -5.27
C ILE A 44 -4.25 6.16 -5.12
N THR A 45 -3.79 6.31 -3.89
CA THR A 45 -2.52 6.95 -3.56
C THR A 45 -1.73 5.99 -2.71
N PHE A 46 -0.43 5.86 -2.96
CA PHE A 46 0.42 5.00 -2.13
C PHE A 46 1.65 5.74 -1.63
N GLN A 47 2.13 5.35 -0.45
CA GLN A 47 3.39 5.81 0.12
C GLN A 47 4.18 4.61 0.63
N VAL A 48 5.47 4.54 0.29
CA VAL A 48 6.36 3.51 0.82
C VAL A 48 7.03 4.03 2.08
N LYS A 49 6.88 3.30 3.18
CA LYS A 49 7.42 3.62 4.50
C LYS A 49 8.36 2.52 4.98
N ASN A 50 9.24 2.87 5.92
CA ASN A 50 10.11 1.89 6.54
C ASN A 50 9.32 1.06 7.58
N GLY A 51 9.37 -0.27 7.46
CA GLY A 51 8.82 -1.20 8.44
C GLY A 51 9.52 -1.12 9.80
N ALA A 52 10.69 -0.50 9.88
CA ALA A 52 11.41 -0.25 11.14
C ALA A 52 11.14 1.16 11.74
N SER A 53 10.22 1.94 11.17
CA SER A 53 9.83 3.24 11.75
C SER A 53 8.91 3.08 12.96
N PRO A 54 8.90 4.04 13.91
CA PRO A 54 7.98 4.00 15.07
C PRO A 54 6.49 4.00 14.67
N GLU A 55 6.15 4.44 13.46
CA GLU A 55 4.80 4.30 12.89
C GLU A 55 4.44 2.85 12.58
N ALA A 56 5.40 2.04 12.13
CA ALA A 56 5.20 0.62 11.83
C ALA A 56 5.03 -0.21 13.11
N ASP A 57 5.62 0.24 14.21
CA ASP A 57 5.45 -0.33 15.56
C ASP A 57 3.98 -0.26 16.02
N LYS A 58 3.29 0.85 15.70
CA LYS A 58 1.84 1.00 15.96
C LYS A 58 0.98 -0.04 15.23
N TYR A 59 1.50 -0.60 14.15
CA TYR A 59 0.82 -1.59 13.33
C TYR A 59 1.38 -3.00 13.52
N GLU A 60 2.32 -3.22 14.45
CA GLU A 60 2.97 -4.52 14.71
C GLU A 60 3.55 -5.14 13.42
N ILE A 61 4.17 -4.31 12.59
CA ILE A 61 4.66 -4.74 11.28
C ILE A 61 6.03 -5.41 11.43
N PHE A 62 6.04 -6.73 11.39
CA PHE A 62 7.27 -7.54 11.42
C PHE A 62 7.78 -7.94 10.03
N GLN A 63 6.98 -7.72 8.98
CA GLN A 63 7.25 -8.15 7.60
C GLN A 63 6.58 -7.22 6.59
N ASN A 64 6.86 -7.40 5.29
CA ASN A 64 6.30 -6.61 4.20
C ASN A 64 4.76 -6.55 4.30
N THR A 65 4.21 -5.35 4.52
CA THR A 65 2.78 -5.16 4.81
C THR A 65 2.28 -3.91 4.11
N VAL A 66 1.06 -3.99 3.56
CA VAL A 66 0.33 -2.84 3.01
C VAL A 66 -0.82 -2.51 3.95
N VAL A 67 -0.90 -1.26 4.39
CA VAL A 67 -2.00 -0.74 5.19
C VAL A 67 -2.90 0.11 4.32
N VAL A 68 -4.20 -0.15 4.31
CA VAL A 68 -5.18 0.58 3.52
C VAL A 68 -6.02 1.47 4.45
N ASN A 69 -6.09 2.76 4.10
CA ASN A 69 -6.75 3.82 4.87
C ASN A 69 -6.35 3.83 6.36
N GLY A 70 -5.12 3.44 6.69
CA GLY A 70 -4.61 3.40 8.06
C GLY A 70 -5.25 2.33 8.96
N GLY A 71 -5.98 1.35 8.40
CA GLY A 71 -6.72 0.34 9.17
C GLY A 71 -6.50 -1.10 8.71
N GLU A 72 -6.77 -1.41 7.44
CA GLU A 72 -6.71 -2.79 6.94
C GLU A 72 -5.31 -3.18 6.51
N LYS A 73 -4.83 -4.34 6.97
CA LYS A 73 -3.45 -4.79 6.74
C LYS A 73 -3.44 -5.98 5.80
N PHE A 74 -2.57 -5.92 4.80
CA PHE A 74 -2.40 -6.98 3.81
C PHE A 74 -0.93 -7.36 3.71
N THR A 75 -0.63 -8.64 3.88
CA THR A 75 0.73 -9.18 3.72
C THR A 75 0.94 -9.83 2.36
N ARG A 76 -0.14 -10.02 1.59
CA ARG A 76 -0.13 -10.67 0.28
C ARG A 76 -0.79 -9.78 -0.76
N ALA A 77 -0.20 -9.74 -1.96
CA ALA A 77 -0.74 -8.99 -3.09
C ALA A 77 -2.13 -9.51 -3.53
N THR A 78 -2.38 -10.82 -3.42
CA THR A 78 -3.67 -11.44 -3.80
C THR A 78 -4.83 -11.01 -2.90
N GLU A 79 -4.58 -10.82 -1.59
CA GLU A 79 -5.58 -10.34 -0.64
C GLU A 79 -5.92 -8.88 -0.93
N LEU A 80 -4.88 -8.07 -1.18
CA LEU A 80 -5.03 -6.68 -1.60
C LEU A 80 -5.81 -6.56 -2.92
N GLU A 81 -5.51 -7.39 -3.91
CA GLU A 81 -6.23 -7.39 -5.19
C GLU A 81 -7.71 -7.71 -4.98
N THR A 82 -8.02 -8.73 -4.20
CA THR A 82 -9.40 -9.13 -3.90
C THR A 82 -10.16 -7.99 -3.21
N TYR A 83 -9.50 -7.30 -2.29
CA TYR A 83 -10.06 -6.15 -1.59
C TYR A 83 -10.33 -4.98 -2.54
N LEU A 84 -9.35 -4.61 -3.37
CA LEU A 84 -9.50 -3.55 -4.36
C LEU A 84 -10.58 -3.86 -5.39
N ARG A 85 -10.67 -5.12 -5.86
CA ARG A 85 -11.75 -5.56 -6.75
C ARG A 85 -13.13 -5.41 -6.10
N LYS A 86 -13.27 -5.71 -4.81
CA LYS A 86 -14.54 -5.52 -4.09
C LYS A 86 -14.92 -4.05 -3.98
N ILE A 87 -13.96 -3.15 -3.80
CA ILE A 87 -14.24 -1.71 -3.68
C ILE A 87 -14.52 -1.07 -5.04
N PHE A 88 -13.67 -1.36 -6.04
CA PHE A 88 -13.76 -0.73 -7.36
C PHE A 88 -14.70 -1.46 -8.32
N GLY A 89 -15.17 -2.66 -7.98
CA GLY A 89 -16.23 -3.37 -8.73
C GLY A 89 -15.86 -3.72 -10.18
N PHE A 90 -14.57 -3.88 -10.51
CA PHE A 90 -14.17 -4.32 -11.85
C PHE A 90 -14.59 -5.80 -12.05
N HIS A 91 -15.67 -5.98 -12.80
CA HIS A 91 -16.21 -7.25 -13.27
C HIS A 91 -15.82 -7.48 -14.74
#